data_AF-A0AAU5BL66-F1
#
_entry.id   AF-A0AAU5BL66-F1
#
_cell.length_a   1.000
_cell.length_b   1.000
_cell.length_c   1.000
_cell.angle_alpha   90.00
_cell.angle_beta   90.00
_cell.angle_gamma   90.00
#
_symmetry.space_group_name_H-M   'P 1'
#
loop_
_entity.id
_entity.type
_entity.pdbx_description
1 polymer ?
#
loop_
_entity_poly.entity_id
_entity_poly.type
_entity_poly.pdbx_seq_one_letter_code
_entity_poly.pdbx_strand_id
1 'polypeptide(L)'
;MPDDLVTFLRARLAEREAAALAASGAGPAPSWQALGTGVYSLTDSLADDAPPLATTGPEIGGSDEDAARAEHIALHDPARTLREVEAVRGLLDRCGRPGPGETSSDPVSRSSTGGERADVDIAARHLALSYSDHPDYLVEWRP
;
A
#
# COMPACT_ATOMS: atom_id res chain seq x y z
N MET A 1 5.90 12.68 18.31
CA MET A 1 4.47 12.49 18.01
C MET A 1 4.21 12.36 16.51
N PRO A 2 4.28 13.40 15.65
CA PRO A 2 4.14 13.20 14.19
C PRO A 2 5.32 12.42 13.59
N ASP A 3 6.54 12.64 14.10
CA ASP A 3 7.74 11.96 13.60
C ASP A 3 7.73 10.46 13.91
N ASP A 4 7.17 10.05 15.05
CA ASP A 4 7.05 8.63 15.43
C ASP A 4 6.02 7.91 14.54
N LEU A 5 4.86 8.55 14.30
CA LEU A 5 3.83 8.06 13.38
C LEU A 5 4.37 7.93 11.95
N VAL A 6 5.06 8.95 11.44
CA VAL A 6 5.68 8.93 10.10
C VAL A 6 6.74 7.84 10.02
N THR A 7 7.55 7.66 11.07
CA THR A 7 8.57 6.60 11.14
C THR A 7 7.94 5.21 11.11
N PHE A 8 6.89 5.00 11.91
CA PHE A 8 6.11 3.75 11.91
C PHE A 8 5.53 3.43 10.54
N LEU A 9 4.87 4.41 9.90
CA LEU A 9 4.31 4.23 8.55
C LEU A 9 5.39 3.94 7.52
N ARG A 10 6.54 4.63 7.56
CA ARG A 10 7.67 4.35 6.65
C ARG A 10 8.19 2.93 6.80
N ALA A 11 8.28 2.41 8.03
CA ALA A 11 8.70 1.04 8.28
C ALA A 11 7.72 0.03 7.66
N ARG A 12 6.41 0.20 7.89
CA ARG A 12 5.38 -0.68 7.33
C ARG A 12 5.30 -0.62 5.80
N LEU A 13 5.51 0.56 5.22
CA LEU A 13 5.61 0.72 3.76
C LEU A 13 6.85 0.03 3.18
N ALA A 14 7.97 0.04 3.88
CA ALA A 14 9.18 -0.67 3.47
C ALA A 14 8.97 -2.21 3.49
N GLU A 15 8.25 -2.73 4.48
CA GLU A 15 7.88 -4.15 4.52
C GLU A 15 6.97 -4.54 3.35
N ARG A 16 5.96 -3.72 3.04
CA ARG A 16 5.08 -3.95 1.90
C ARG A 16 5.83 -3.90 0.57
N GLU A 17 6.73 -2.94 0.41
CA GLU A 17 7.59 -2.86 -0.77
C GLU A 17 8.49 -4.09 -0.90
N ALA A 18 9.15 -4.51 0.19
CA ALA A 18 10.01 -5.69 0.18
C ALA A 18 9.22 -6.95 -0.19
N ALA A 19 8.01 -7.13 0.36
CA ALA A 19 7.13 -8.24 0.03
C ALA A 19 6.68 -8.20 -1.44
N ALA A 20 6.31 -7.02 -1.96
CA ALA A 20 5.91 -6.85 -3.36
C ALA A 20 7.07 -7.11 -4.33
N LEU A 21 8.28 -6.62 -4.01
CA LEU A 21 9.48 -6.91 -4.81
C LEU A 21 9.80 -8.41 -4.81
N ALA A 22 9.72 -9.06 -3.64
CA ALA A 22 9.93 -10.51 -3.55
C ALA A 22 8.89 -11.30 -4.37
N ALA A 23 7.63 -10.87 -4.38
CA ALA A 23 6.55 -11.48 -5.14
C ALA A 23 6.64 -11.21 -6.66
N SER A 24 7.36 -10.17 -7.10
CA SER A 24 7.52 -9.82 -8.51
C SER A 24 8.57 -10.67 -9.24
N GLY A 25 9.49 -11.32 -8.50
CA GLY A 25 10.59 -12.09 -9.08
C GLY A 25 11.59 -11.22 -9.87
N ALA A 26 12.31 -11.84 -10.82
CA ALA A 26 13.36 -11.17 -11.61
C ALA A 26 12.85 -10.44 -12.87
N GLY A 27 11.54 -10.44 -13.11
CA GLY A 27 10.91 -9.85 -14.29
C GLY A 27 10.26 -8.49 -14.03
N PRO A 28 9.71 -7.83 -15.07
CA PRO A 28 8.83 -6.68 -14.86
C PRO A 28 7.66 -7.11 -13.96
N ALA A 29 7.25 -6.21 -13.05
CA ALA A 29 6.26 -6.54 -12.03
C ALA A 29 4.97 -7.11 -12.68
N PRO A 30 4.65 -8.39 -12.44
CA PRO A 30 3.56 -9.05 -13.14
C PRO A 30 2.23 -8.51 -12.65
N SER A 31 1.31 -8.21 -13.58
CA SER A 31 -0.08 -7.99 -13.22
C SER A 31 -0.74 -9.34 -12.96
N TRP A 32 -1.27 -9.51 -11.76
CA TRP A 32 -1.97 -10.74 -11.37
C TRP A 32 -3.43 -10.69 -11.82
N GLN A 33 -3.97 -11.83 -12.21
CA GLN A 33 -5.38 -11.99 -12.56
C GLN A 33 -5.95 -13.24 -11.89
N ALA A 34 -7.16 -13.13 -11.35
CA ALA A 34 -7.91 -14.27 -10.84
C ALA A 34 -8.71 -14.91 -11.99
N LEU A 35 -8.70 -16.24 -12.04
CA LEU A 35 -9.55 -17.05 -12.92
C LEU A 35 -10.01 -18.28 -12.13
N GLY A 36 -11.31 -18.34 -11.81
CA GLY A 36 -11.84 -19.36 -10.91
C GLY A 36 -11.16 -19.28 -9.55
N THR A 37 -10.60 -20.39 -9.06
CA THR A 37 -9.86 -20.47 -7.79
C THR A 37 -8.36 -20.18 -7.94
N GLY A 38 -7.88 -19.88 -9.15
CA GLY A 38 -6.47 -19.66 -9.44
C GLY A 38 -6.11 -18.18 -9.60
N VAL A 39 -4.88 -17.83 -9.21
CA VAL A 39 -4.24 -16.54 -9.48
C VAL A 39 -3.12 -16.75 -10.47
N TYR A 40 -3.12 -15.99 -11.57
CA TYR A 40 -2.20 -16.15 -12.69
C TYR A 40 -1.38 -14.87 -12.92
N SER A 41 -0.15 -15.04 -13.42
CA SER A 41 0.68 -13.94 -13.93
C SER A 41 0.29 -13.64 -15.38
N LEU A 42 -0.02 -12.40 -15.72
CA LEU A 42 -0.27 -11.99 -17.11
C LEU A 42 1.00 -11.82 -17.95
N THR A 43 2.18 -11.91 -17.33
CA THR A 43 3.48 -11.72 -18.02
C THR A 43 4.01 -13.03 -18.58
N ASP A 44 3.72 -14.13 -17.90
CA ASP A 44 3.74 -15.43 -18.54
C ASP A 44 2.53 -15.46 -19.46
N SER A 45 2.78 -15.57 -20.76
CA SER A 45 1.70 -15.73 -21.74
C SER A 45 0.75 -16.81 -21.22
N LEU A 46 -0.56 -16.64 -21.39
CA LEU A 46 -1.58 -17.66 -21.21
C LEU A 46 -1.31 -18.84 -22.17
N ALA A 47 -0.17 -19.49 -22.03
CA ALA A 47 0.00 -20.86 -22.44
C ALA A 47 -1.07 -21.60 -21.65
N ASP A 48 -1.92 -22.31 -22.39
CA ASP A 48 -3.13 -22.99 -21.89
C ASP A 48 -2.85 -23.89 -20.66
N ASP A 49 -1.58 -24.23 -20.42
CA ASP A 49 -1.09 -25.12 -19.35
C ASP A 49 -0.20 -24.42 -18.27
N ALA A 50 -0.12 -23.10 -18.22
CA ALA A 50 0.65 -22.43 -17.16
C ALA A 50 -0.03 -22.64 -15.79
N PRO A 51 0.65 -23.23 -14.79
CA PRO A 51 0.05 -23.43 -13.47
C PRO A 51 -0.21 -22.08 -12.79
N PRO A 52 -1.25 -21.97 -11.95
CA PRO A 52 -1.50 -20.75 -11.19
C PRO A 52 -0.35 -20.47 -10.20
N LEU A 53 -0.06 -19.19 -9.97
CA LEU A 53 0.87 -18.73 -8.93
C LEU A 53 0.41 -19.13 -7.54
N ALA A 54 -0.91 -19.11 -7.34
CA ALA A 54 -1.57 -19.52 -6.10
C ALA A 54 -2.95 -20.09 -6.43
N THR A 55 -3.37 -21.09 -5.68
CA THR A 55 -4.73 -21.62 -5.71
C THR A 55 -5.38 -21.47 -4.34
N THR A 56 -6.65 -21.05 -4.33
CA THR A 56 -7.43 -20.83 -3.11
C THR A 56 -8.39 -21.98 -2.80
N GLY A 57 -8.58 -22.89 -3.74
CA GLY A 57 -9.50 -24.03 -3.64
C GLY A 57 -9.30 -25.03 -4.78
N PRO A 58 -9.97 -26.18 -4.77
CA PRO A 58 -9.79 -27.19 -5.82
C PRO A 58 -10.22 -26.65 -7.18
N GLU A 59 -9.47 -26.99 -8.24
CA GLU A 59 -9.77 -26.56 -9.62
C GLU A 59 -11.14 -27.08 -10.09
N ILE A 60 -11.50 -28.29 -9.66
CA ILE A 60 -12.80 -28.91 -9.94
C ILE A 60 -13.61 -28.96 -8.65
N GLY A 61 -14.80 -28.34 -8.66
CA GLY A 61 -15.68 -28.28 -7.50
C GLY A 61 -15.31 -27.20 -6.48
N GLY A 62 -14.49 -26.22 -6.86
CA GLY A 62 -14.23 -25.02 -6.06
C GLY A 62 -15.51 -24.23 -5.80
N SER A 63 -15.53 -23.53 -4.66
CA SER A 63 -16.68 -22.71 -4.24
C SER A 63 -16.55 -21.27 -4.71
N ASP A 64 -17.66 -20.52 -4.66
CA ASP A 64 -17.66 -19.07 -4.90
C ASP A 64 -16.77 -18.32 -3.89
N GLU A 65 -16.62 -18.85 -2.67
CA GLU A 65 -15.73 -18.28 -1.64
C GLU A 65 -14.25 -18.41 -2.03
N ASP A 66 -13.88 -19.53 -2.66
CA ASP A 66 -12.52 -19.76 -3.15
C ASP A 66 -12.22 -18.78 -4.28
N ALA A 67 -13.16 -18.61 -5.22
CA ALA A 67 -13.03 -17.62 -6.29
C ALA A 67 -12.89 -16.19 -5.75
N ALA A 68 -13.71 -15.80 -4.76
CA ALA A 68 -13.60 -14.50 -4.11
C ALA A 68 -12.24 -14.30 -3.40
N ARG A 69 -11.65 -15.37 -2.84
CA ARG A 69 -10.30 -15.31 -2.26
C ARG A 69 -9.24 -15.10 -3.33
N ALA A 70 -9.36 -15.75 -4.49
CA ALA A 70 -8.42 -15.56 -5.60
C ALA A 70 -8.50 -14.13 -6.15
N GLU A 71 -9.71 -13.58 -6.30
CA GLU A 71 -9.92 -12.18 -6.66
C GLU A 71 -9.29 -11.22 -5.65
N HIS A 72 -9.48 -11.47 -4.36
CA HIS A 72 -8.86 -10.66 -3.31
C HIS A 72 -7.32 -10.66 -3.41
N ILE A 73 -6.70 -11.81 -3.66
CA ILE A 73 -5.25 -11.90 -3.86
C ILE A 73 -4.82 -11.14 -5.11
N ALA A 74 -5.53 -11.29 -6.23
CA ALA A 74 -5.21 -10.59 -7.47
C ALA A 74 -5.36 -9.06 -7.35
N LEU A 75 -6.28 -8.56 -6.52
CA LEU A 75 -6.41 -7.13 -6.23
C LEU A 75 -5.20 -6.56 -5.50
N HIS A 76 -4.43 -7.39 -4.81
CA HIS A 76 -3.19 -7.05 -4.11
C HIS A 76 -1.95 -7.40 -4.93
N ASP A 77 -2.05 -7.29 -6.27
CA ASP A 77 -0.91 -7.55 -7.16
C ASP A 77 0.33 -6.72 -6.77
N PRO A 78 1.55 -7.27 -6.95
CA PRO A 78 2.78 -6.58 -6.57
C PRO A 78 2.97 -5.22 -7.24
N ALA A 79 2.62 -5.08 -8.52
CA ALA A 79 2.81 -3.84 -9.27
C ALA A 79 1.89 -2.72 -8.75
N ARG A 80 0.66 -3.05 -8.37
CA ARG A 80 -0.24 -2.12 -7.68
C ARG A 80 0.27 -1.78 -6.28
N THR A 81 0.71 -2.78 -5.51
CA THR A 81 1.23 -2.55 -4.15
C THR A 81 2.41 -1.57 -4.15
N LEU A 82 3.32 -1.68 -5.12
CA LEU A 82 4.45 -0.75 -5.30
C LEU A 82 3.98 0.68 -5.61
N ARG A 83 2.99 0.83 -6.51
CA ARG A 83 2.39 2.15 -6.82
C ARG A 83 1.70 2.77 -5.61
N GLU A 84 1.01 1.98 -4.80
CA GLU A 84 0.40 2.43 -3.55
C GLU A 84 1.46 2.89 -2.55
N VAL A 85 2.55 2.13 -2.39
CA VAL A 85 3.67 2.51 -1.51
C VAL A 85 4.29 3.83 -1.96
N GLU A 86 4.56 4.00 -3.25
CA GLU A 86 5.12 5.24 -3.81
C GLU A 86 4.19 6.43 -3.55
N ALA A 87 2.89 6.27 -3.81
CA ALA A 87 1.89 7.31 -3.57
C ALA A 87 1.85 7.72 -2.08
N VAL A 88 1.86 6.76 -1.16
CA VAL A 88 1.84 7.06 0.28
C VAL A 88 3.17 7.68 0.73
N ARG A 89 4.32 7.26 0.20
CA ARG A 89 5.61 7.91 0.49
C ARG A 89 5.61 9.37 0.06
N GLY A 90 5.09 9.66 -1.13
CA GLY A 90 4.95 11.03 -1.62
C GLY A 90 4.05 11.90 -0.73
N LEU A 91 3.02 11.31 -0.11
CA LEU A 91 2.21 11.99 0.91
C LEU A 91 3.02 12.25 2.20
N LEU A 92 3.73 11.25 2.71
CA LEU A 92 4.54 11.38 3.94
C LEU A 92 5.74 12.31 3.80
N ASP A 93 6.32 12.43 2.60
CA ASP A 93 7.38 13.41 2.34
C ASP A 93 6.87 14.86 2.46
N ARG A 94 5.57 15.10 2.22
CA ARG A 94 4.94 16.41 2.50
C ARG A 94 4.78 16.69 3.99
N CYS A 95 4.64 15.68 4.85
CA CYS A 95 4.64 15.88 6.31
C CYS A 95 5.99 16.40 6.83
N GLY A 96 7.10 15.89 6.27
CA GLY A 96 8.47 16.15 6.75
C GLY A 96 9.14 17.38 6.14
N ARG A 97 8.61 17.92 5.04
CA ARG A 97 9.19 19.10 4.38
C ARG A 97 8.69 20.38 5.04
N PRO A 98 9.57 21.29 5.50
CA PRO A 98 9.13 22.62 5.88
C PRO A 98 8.50 23.29 4.65
N GLY A 99 7.25 23.72 4.76
CA GLY A 99 6.54 24.24 3.61
C GLY A 99 7.14 25.58 3.15
N PRO A 100 7.00 25.95 1.87
CA PRO A 100 7.63 27.15 1.31
C PRO A 100 7.19 28.44 2.02
N GLY A 101 6.04 28.44 2.70
CA GLY A 101 5.53 29.55 3.49
C GLY A 101 6.11 29.65 4.91
N GLU A 102 6.72 28.61 5.48
CA GLU A 102 7.25 28.62 6.86
C GLU A 102 8.48 29.55 7.01
N THR A 103 9.22 29.79 5.92
CA THR A 103 10.32 30.76 5.87
C THR A 103 9.86 32.13 5.35
N SER A 104 8.60 32.25 4.94
CA SER A 104 8.05 33.50 4.43
C SER A 104 7.67 34.42 5.58
N SER A 105 8.07 35.70 5.50
CA SER A 105 7.61 36.74 6.43
C SER A 105 6.14 37.11 6.23
N ASP A 106 5.50 36.65 5.16
CA ASP A 106 4.09 36.88 4.87
C ASP A 106 3.17 36.01 5.76
N PRO A 107 2.29 36.61 6.60
CA PRO A 107 1.38 35.87 7.48
C PRO A 107 0.36 35.00 6.72
N VAL A 108 -0.04 35.36 5.50
CA VAL A 108 -0.98 34.56 4.70
C VAL A 108 -0.31 33.26 4.25
N SER A 109 0.90 33.37 3.70
CA SER A 109 1.72 32.21 3.32
C SER A 109 1.99 31.24 4.49
N ARG A 110 2.28 31.76 5.69
CA ARG A 110 2.47 30.93 6.89
C ARG A 110 1.20 30.19 7.32
N SER A 111 0.05 30.85 7.23
CA SER A 111 -1.25 30.29 7.63
C SER A 111 -1.68 29.14 6.71
N SER A 112 -1.51 29.31 5.40
CA SER A 112 -1.83 28.27 4.41
C SER A 112 -0.95 27.03 4.57
N THR A 113 0.36 27.21 4.81
CA THR A 113 1.28 26.09 5.06
C THR A 113 0.97 25.35 6.36
N GLY A 114 0.57 26.07 7.42
CA GLY A 114 0.13 25.44 8.67
C GLY A 114 -1.11 24.57 8.51
N GLY A 115 -2.08 25.00 7.68
CA GLY A 115 -3.27 24.22 7.34
C GLY A 115 -2.95 22.95 6.55
N GLU A 116 -2.14 23.05 5.49
CA GLU A 116 -1.72 21.89 4.69
C GLU A 116 -1.04 20.82 5.56
N ARG A 117 -0.19 21.24 6.49
CA ARG A 117 0.51 20.32 7.40
C ARG A 117 -0.43 19.58 8.35
N ALA A 118 -1.48 20.24 8.83
CA ALA A 118 -2.51 19.61 9.66
C ALA A 118 -3.33 18.57 8.86
N ASP A 119 -3.66 18.86 7.61
CA ASP A 119 -4.40 17.94 6.75
C ASP A 119 -3.58 16.67 6.44
N VAL A 120 -2.27 16.81 6.20
CA VAL A 120 -1.40 15.64 5.99
C VAL A 120 -1.22 14.82 7.27
N ASP A 121 -1.16 15.44 8.45
CA ASP A 121 -1.12 14.72 9.74
C ASP A 121 -2.40 13.88 9.95
N ILE A 122 -3.57 14.46 9.65
CA ILE A 122 -4.86 13.74 9.71
C ILE A 122 -4.84 12.56 8.73
N ALA A 123 -4.39 12.77 7.49
CA ALA A 123 -4.28 11.70 6.51
C ALA A 123 -3.33 10.58 6.98
N ALA A 124 -2.19 10.91 7.59
CA ALA A 124 -1.26 9.94 8.14
C ALA A 124 -1.89 9.09 9.27
N ARG A 125 -2.66 9.70 10.17
CA ARG A 125 -3.40 8.97 11.21
C ARG A 125 -4.44 8.01 10.64
N HIS A 126 -5.16 8.43 9.61
CA HIS A 126 -6.11 7.57 8.91
C HIS A 126 -5.42 6.39 8.20
N LEU A 127 -4.24 6.61 7.61
CA LEU A 127 -3.44 5.53 7.04
C LEU A 127 -2.97 4.53 8.11
N ALA A 128 -2.59 5.02 9.28
CA ALA A 128 -2.16 4.16 10.39
C ALA A 128 -3.26 3.23 10.91
N LEU A 129 -4.54 3.55 10.71
CA LEU A 129 -5.65 2.65 11.08
C LEU A 129 -5.57 1.28 10.41
N SER A 130 -5.01 1.21 9.19
CA SER A 130 -4.78 -0.05 8.48
C SER A 130 -3.81 -1.00 9.18
N TYR A 131 -3.08 -0.50 10.19
CA TYR A 131 -2.15 -1.27 11.02
C TYR A 131 -2.56 -1.30 12.50
N SER A 132 -3.86 -1.12 12.79
CA SER A 132 -4.37 -1.06 14.17
C SER A 132 -4.25 -2.38 14.96
N ASP A 133 -4.03 -3.49 14.25
CA ASP A 133 -3.72 -4.81 14.79
C ASP A 133 -2.22 -5.03 15.04
N HIS A 134 -1.36 -4.10 14.64
CA HIS A 134 0.08 -4.20 14.81
C HIS A 134 0.50 -3.92 16.27
N PRO A 135 1.40 -4.71 16.89
CA PRO A 135 1.81 -4.52 18.29
C PRO A 135 2.44 -3.14 18.58
N ASP A 136 3.20 -2.60 17.62
CA ASP A 136 3.80 -1.27 17.72
C ASP A 136 2.83 -0.11 17.43
N TYR A 137 1.56 -0.38 17.12
CA TYR A 137 0.56 0.65 16.91
C TYR A 137 0.20 1.34 18.23
N LEU A 138 0.30 2.67 18.27
CA LEU A 138 -0.11 3.44 19.45
C LEU A 138 -1.54 3.93 19.30
N VAL A 139 -2.36 3.70 20.34
CA VAL A 139 -3.77 4.14 20.38
C VAL A 139 -3.93 5.65 20.21
N GLU A 140 -2.91 6.44 20.58
CA GLU A 140 -2.87 7.89 20.41
C GLU A 140 -2.81 8.34 18.93
N TRP A 141 -2.45 7.44 18.01
CA TRP A 141 -2.46 7.70 16.57
C TRP A 141 -3.84 7.54 15.95
N ARG A 142 -4.83 7.07 16.73
CA ARG A 142 -6.21 6.99 16.27
C ARG A 142 -6.75 8.41 16.04
N PRO A 143 -7.39 8.71 14.88
CA PRO A 143 -8.01 10.00 14.61
C PRO A 143 -9.07 10.39 15.65
#